data_AF-A0A351FUE3-F1
#
_entry.id   AF-A0A351FUE3-F1
#
_cell.length_a   1.000
_cell.length_b   1.000
_cell.length_c   1.000
_cell.angle_alpha   90.00
_cell.angle_beta   90.00
_cell.angle_gamma   90.00
#
_symmetry.space_group_name_H-M   'P 1'
#
loop_
_entity.id
_entity.type
_entity.pdbx_description
1 polymer ?
#
loop_
_entity_poly.entity_id
_entity_poly.type
_entity_poly.pdbx_seq_one_letter_code
_entity_poly.pdbx_strand_id
1 'polypeptide(L)'
;MMDDTNYKQQQGAALGKALCQAKRTRVSAFTLLELLVVIAIMSIIVSTSLPALQGLGRTGKNTGAARQVLEDLRYARQVALRNRSDVYMV
;
A
#
# COMPACT_ATOMS: atom_id res chain seq x y z
N MET A 1 73.90 -29.17 -20.18
CA MET A 1 72.97 -29.83 -19.25
C MET A 1 71.99 -28.75 -18.84
N MET A 2 70.89 -28.64 -19.60
CA MET A 2 69.91 -27.55 -19.51
C MET A 2 68.75 -27.98 -18.61
N ASP A 3 68.30 -27.05 -17.78
CA ASP A 3 67.17 -27.19 -16.86
C ASP A 3 65.86 -26.84 -17.57
N ASP A 4 65.16 -27.88 -18.03
CA ASP A 4 63.89 -27.82 -18.74
C ASP A 4 62.67 -27.93 -17.79
N THR A 5 62.82 -27.56 -16.52
CA THR A 5 61.78 -27.89 -15.52
C THR A 5 60.75 -26.77 -15.27
N ASN A 6 61.01 -25.53 -15.76
CA ASN A 6 60.19 -24.36 -15.36
C ASN A 6 59.04 -23.95 -16.31
N TYR A 7 58.93 -24.51 -17.52
CA TYR A 7 57.89 -24.07 -18.48
C TYR A 7 56.50 -24.68 -18.24
N LYS A 8 56.39 -25.79 -17.51
CA LYS A 8 55.09 -26.44 -17.22
C LYS A 8 54.36 -25.84 -16.02
N GLN A 9 55.06 -25.14 -15.14
CA GLN A 9 54.49 -24.67 -13.88
C GLN A 9 53.77 -23.31 -14.01
N GLN A 10 54.15 -22.50 -15.00
CA GLN A 10 53.50 -21.21 -15.25
C GLN A 10 52.12 -21.34 -15.92
N GLN A 11 51.81 -22.49 -16.53
CA GLN A 11 50.54 -22.71 -17.24
C GLN A 11 49.37 -23.04 -16.29
N GLY A 12 49.64 -23.58 -15.08
CA GLY A 12 48.60 -23.90 -14.10
C GLY A 12 48.02 -22.69 -13.36
N ALA A 13 48.79 -21.60 -13.22
CA ALA A 13 48.38 -20.40 -12.47
C ALA A 13 47.46 -19.46 -13.29
N ALA A 14 47.61 -19.43 -14.61
CA ALA A 14 46.81 -18.58 -15.49
C ALA A 14 45.40 -19.14 -15.75
N LEU A 15 45.26 -20.47 -15.80
CA LEU A 15 43.98 -21.13 -16.05
C LEU A 15 42.99 -20.95 -14.88
N GLY A 16 43.50 -20.96 -13.65
CA GLY A 16 42.69 -20.69 -12.46
C GLY A 16 42.09 -19.29 -12.44
N LYS A 17 42.84 -18.28 -12.90
CA LYS A 17 42.38 -16.87 -12.95
C LYS A 17 41.30 -16.62 -13.99
N ALA A 18 41.31 -17.36 -15.10
CA ALA A 18 40.26 -17.27 -16.12
C ALA A 18 38.93 -17.88 -15.65
N LEU A 19 38.97 -18.92 -14.81
CA LEU A 19 37.77 -19.59 -14.31
C LEU A 19 37.14 -18.88 -13.11
N CYS A 20 37.93 -18.21 -12.26
CA CYS A 20 37.40 -17.43 -11.14
C CYS A 20 36.98 -16.00 -11.50
N GLN A 21 36.96 -15.65 -12.79
CA GLN A 21 36.20 -14.52 -13.31
C GLN A 21 34.70 -14.87 -13.37
N ALA A 22 34.18 -15.39 -12.25
CA ALA A 22 32.77 -15.54 -12.01
C ALA A 22 32.14 -14.16 -12.19
N LYS A 23 31.33 -14.05 -13.23
CA LYS A 23 30.52 -12.89 -13.60
C LYS A 23 29.81 -12.37 -12.35
N ARG A 24 30.40 -11.40 -11.66
CA ARG A 24 29.76 -10.70 -10.54
C ARG A 24 28.52 -10.04 -11.12
N THR A 25 27.37 -10.67 -10.92
CA THR A 25 26.08 -10.04 -11.12
C THR A 25 26.04 -8.84 -10.19
N ARG A 26 26.16 -7.63 -10.77
CA ARG A 26 25.98 -6.41 -10.00
C ARG A 26 24.54 -6.43 -9.49
N VAL A 27 24.39 -6.57 -8.18
CA VAL A 27 23.11 -6.35 -7.52
C VAL A 27 22.88 -4.84 -7.56
N SER A 28 21.83 -4.40 -8.22
CA SER A 28 21.41 -3.00 -8.24
C SER A 28 20.85 -2.64 -6.87
N ALA A 29 21.39 -1.61 -6.24
CA ALA A 29 20.82 -1.01 -5.04
C ALA A 29 19.87 0.13 -5.44
N PHE A 30 18.82 0.35 -4.63
CA PHE A 30 17.85 1.42 -4.86
C PHE A 30 18.46 2.78 -4.55
N THR A 31 18.17 3.80 -5.37
CA THR A 31 18.69 5.15 -5.12
C THR A 31 17.75 5.94 -4.20
N LEU A 32 18.28 6.97 -3.50
CA LEU A 32 17.45 7.87 -2.68
C LEU A 32 16.41 8.62 -3.52
N LEU A 33 16.79 9.02 -4.73
CA LEU A 33 15.90 9.72 -5.66
C LEU A 33 14.76 8.82 -6.13
N GLU A 34 15.06 7.55 -6.40
CA GLU A 34 14.05 6.58 -6.81
C GLU A 34 13.02 6.36 -5.68
N LEU A 35 13.46 6.26 -4.43
CA LEU A 35 12.54 6.17 -3.28
C LEU A 35 11.67 7.43 -3.18
N LEU A 36 12.24 8.62 -3.36
CA LEU A 36 11.50 9.89 -3.33
C LEU A 36 10.41 9.94 -4.40
N VAL A 37 10.73 9.53 -5.64
CA VAL A 37 9.76 9.51 -6.74
C VAL A 37 8.67 8.47 -6.47
N VAL A 38 9.03 7.30 -5.95
CA VAL A 38 8.07 6.23 -5.60
C VAL A 38 7.08 6.69 -4.55
N ILE A 39 7.52 7.33 -3.46
CA ILE A 39 6.60 7.83 -2.44
C ILE A 39 5.75 8.99 -2.98
N ALA A 40 6.28 9.81 -3.88
CA ALA A 40 5.53 10.88 -4.53
C ALA A 40 4.36 10.32 -5.35
N ILE A 41 4.61 9.36 -6.23
CA ILE A 41 3.54 8.71 -7.02
C ILE A 41 2.56 7.94 -6.12
N MET A 42 3.05 7.26 -5.07
CA MET A 42 2.19 6.55 -4.12
C MET A 42 1.23 7.51 -3.42
N SER A 43 1.70 8.69 -3.00
CA SER A 43 0.85 9.67 -2.31
C SER A 43 -0.27 10.20 -3.19
N ILE A 44 -0.03 10.40 -4.49
CA ILE A 44 -1.05 10.83 -5.46
C ILE A 44 -2.13 9.75 -5.60
N ILE A 45 -1.71 8.48 -5.74
CA ILE A 45 -2.64 7.35 -5.86
C ILE A 45 -3.45 7.19 -4.57
N VAL A 46 -2.79 7.22 -3.41
CA VAL A 46 -3.45 7.04 -2.12
C VAL A 46 -4.40 8.19 -1.84
N SER A 47 -4.01 9.44 -2.09
CA SER A 47 -4.84 10.62 -1.87
C SER A 47 -6.15 10.58 -2.67
N THR A 48 -6.08 10.09 -3.91
CA THR A 48 -7.27 9.94 -4.76
C THR A 48 -8.09 8.68 -4.44
N SER A 49 -7.46 7.61 -3.96
CA SER A 49 -8.14 6.34 -3.64
C SER A 49 -8.84 6.33 -2.28
N LEU A 50 -8.30 7.01 -1.27
CA LEU A 50 -8.88 7.07 0.08
C LEU A 50 -10.31 7.65 0.16
N PRO A 51 -10.68 8.73 -0.55
CA PRO A 51 -12.06 9.25 -0.48
C PRO A 51 -13.09 8.25 -1.04
N ALA A 52 -12.73 7.40 -1.99
CA ALA A 52 -13.61 6.33 -2.47
C ALA A 52 -13.96 5.33 -1.36
N LEU A 53 -13.02 5.03 -0.48
CA LEU A 53 -13.25 4.19 0.72
C LEU A 53 -14.11 4.91 1.77
N GLN A 54 -13.97 6.23 1.91
CA GLN A 54 -14.85 7.01 2.80
C GLN A 54 -16.32 6.97 2.33
N GLY A 55 -16.56 6.87 1.03
CA GLY A 55 -17.89 6.68 0.43
C GLY A 55 -18.56 5.38 0.90
N LEU A 56 -17.82 4.28 0.98
CA LEU A 56 -18.33 2.97 1.45
C LEU A 56 -18.86 3.05 2.89
N GLY A 57 -18.15 3.76 3.77
CA GLY A 57 -18.62 4.02 5.15
C GLY A 57 -19.68 5.13 5.26
N ARG A 58 -19.90 5.93 4.20
CA ARG A 58 -20.90 7.01 4.14
C ARG A 58 -22.26 6.54 3.61
N THR A 59 -22.33 5.43 2.89
CA THR A 59 -23.60 4.84 2.43
C THR A 59 -24.53 4.45 3.60
N GLY A 60 -23.98 4.05 4.74
CA GLY A 60 -24.76 3.69 5.93
C GLY A 60 -25.35 4.87 6.70
N LYS A 61 -24.73 6.06 6.65
CA LYS A 61 -25.13 7.18 7.52
C LYS A 61 -26.31 8.00 6.98
N ASN A 62 -26.50 8.11 5.66
CA ASN A 62 -27.73 8.72 5.12
C ASN A 62 -28.94 7.81 5.37
N THR A 63 -28.80 6.51 5.15
CA THR A 63 -29.86 5.52 5.45
C THR A 63 -30.13 5.44 6.96
N GLY A 64 -29.08 5.51 7.79
CA GLY A 64 -29.19 5.54 9.24
C GLY A 64 -29.90 6.80 9.75
N ALA A 65 -29.52 7.98 9.26
CA ALA A 65 -30.17 9.24 9.60
C ALA A 65 -31.65 9.26 9.20
N ALA A 66 -31.98 8.77 7.99
CA ALA A 66 -33.37 8.66 7.55
C ALA A 66 -34.19 7.70 8.43
N ARG A 67 -33.60 6.58 8.85
CA ARG A 67 -34.24 5.64 9.78
C ARG A 67 -34.43 6.23 11.17
N GLN A 68 -33.46 7.00 11.65
CA GLN A 68 -33.54 7.65 12.95
C GLN A 68 -34.67 8.68 12.98
N VAL A 69 -34.79 9.53 11.96
CA VAL A 69 -35.92 10.46 11.82
C VAL A 69 -37.26 9.71 11.76
N LEU A 70 -37.34 8.60 11.03
CA LEU A 70 -38.56 7.79 10.97
C LEU A 70 -38.94 7.21 12.34
N GLU A 71 -37.96 6.77 13.11
CA GLU A 71 -38.17 6.25 14.46
C GLU A 71 -38.65 7.35 15.41
N ASP A 72 -38.02 8.53 15.35
CA ASP A 72 -38.40 9.69 16.16
C ASP A 72 -39.83 10.14 15.84
N LEU A 73 -40.25 10.13 14.57
CA LEU A 73 -41.62 10.43 14.16
C LEU A 73 -42.63 9.37 14.64
N ARG A 74 -42.27 8.08 14.58
CA ARG A 74 -43.12 7.00 15.10
C ARG A 74 -43.31 7.12 16.60
N TYR A 75 -42.22 7.40 17.32
CA TYR A 75 -42.25 7.65 18.75
C TYR A 75 -43.09 8.88 19.11
N ALA A 76 -42.85 10.02 18.44
CA ALA A 76 -43.63 11.25 18.64
C ALA A 76 -45.13 11.03 18.40
N ARG A 77 -45.48 10.28 17.34
CA ARG A 77 -46.87 9.90 17.06
C ARG A 77 -47.47 9.04 18.17
N GLN A 78 -46.73 8.06 18.69
CA GLN A 78 -47.21 7.20 19.76
C GLN A 78 -47.45 8.00 21.05
N VAL A 79 -46.55 8.93 21.37
CA VAL A 79 -46.70 9.87 22.49
C VAL A 79 -47.92 10.76 22.31
N ALA A 80 -48.11 11.32 21.11
CA ALA A 80 -49.25 12.17 20.78
C ALA A 80 -50.59 11.43 20.93
N LEU A 81 -50.68 10.19 20.44
CA LEU A 81 -51.87 9.36 20.55
C LEU A 81 -52.15 8.93 22.00
N ARG A 82 -51.10 8.58 22.77
CA ARG A 82 -51.23 8.21 24.18
C ARG A 82 -51.73 9.38 25.02
N ASN A 83 -51.23 10.58 24.73
CA ASN A 83 -51.49 11.77 25.54
C ASN A 83 -52.63 12.64 24.98
N ARG A 84 -53.22 12.30 23.84
CA ARG A 84 -54.19 13.13 23.08
C ARG A 84 -53.70 14.58 22.90
N SER A 85 -52.42 14.75 22.60
CA SER A 85 -51.77 16.07 22.50
C SER A 85 -50.84 16.11 21.29
N ASP A 86 -50.78 17.24 20.58
CA ASP A 86 -49.88 17.39 19.43
C ASP A 86 -48.41 17.54 19.87
N VAL A 87 -47.49 16.88 19.15
CA VAL A 87 -46.05 16.87 19.44
C VAL A 87 -45.29 17.54 18.29
N TYR A 88 -44.46 18.53 18.61
CA TYR A 88 -43.63 19.27 17.64
C TYR A 88 -42.19 18.77 17.69
N MET A 89 -41.62 18.44 16.52
CA MET A 89 -40.22 18.07 16.34
C MET A 89 -39.48 19.23 15.68
N VAL A 90 -38.35 19.66 16.24
CA VAL A 90 -37.48 20.76 15.74
C VAL A 90 -36.12 20.20 15.36
#